data_AF-A0AAD8ENA2-F1
#
_entry.id   AF-A0AAD8ENA2-F1
#
_cell.length_a   1.000
_cell.length_b   1.000
_cell.length_c   1.000
_cell.angle_alpha   90.00
_cell.angle_beta   90.00
_cell.angle_gamma   90.00
#
_symmetry.space_group_name_H-M   'P 1'
#
loop_
_entity.id
_entity.type
_entity.pdbx_description
1 polymer ?
#
loop_
_entity_poly.entity_id
_entity_poly.type
_entity_poly.pdbx_seq_one_letter_code
_entity_poly.pdbx_strand_id
1 'polypeptide(L)' 'MFEIDLHESLSRSLLEKFDTLSCSEERILNVVKLKRDGSGNLGIQITEGSKGGLYVQAVVPNGPAALLGTINR' A
#
# COMPACT_ATOMS: atom_id res chain seq x y z
N MET A 1 1.23 13.78 -40.53
CA MET A 1 1.04 12.90 -39.36
C MET A 1 -0.04 13.57 -38.53
N PHE A 2 -1.23 12.98 -38.47
CA PHE A 2 -2.35 13.56 -37.71
C PHE A 2 -2.18 13.15 -36.24
N GLU A 3 -1.78 14.09 -35.37
CA GLU A 3 -1.97 13.91 -33.93
C GLU A 3 -3.46 14.05 -33.67
N ILE A 4 -4.10 12.93 -33.36
CA ILE A 4 -5.47 12.94 -32.86
C ILE A 4 -5.36 13.46 -31.44
N ASP A 5 -5.78 14.71 -31.22
CA ASP A 5 -5.92 15.27 -29.88
C ASP A 5 -7.11 14.57 -29.20
N LEU A 6 -6.81 13.47 -28.51
CA LEU A 6 -7.78 12.65 -27.78
C LEU A 6 -8.58 13.47 -26.76
N HIS A 7 -8.07 14.64 -26.37
CA HIS A 7 -8.69 15.53 -25.40
C HIS A 7 -9.94 16.24 -25.93
N GLU A 8 -10.10 16.37 -27.26
CA GLU A 8 -11.27 16.99 -27.89
C GLU A 8 -12.42 15.99 -28.12
N SER A 9 -12.10 14.70 -28.24
CA SER A 9 -13.05 13.62 -28.57
C SER A 9 -13.76 13.01 -27.35
N LEU A 10 -13.21 13.19 -26.15
CA LEU A 10 -13.77 12.62 -24.92
C LEU A 10 -14.67 13.65 -24.23
N SER A 11 -15.90 13.26 -23.89
CA SER A 11 -16.78 14.13 -23.10
C SER A 11 -16.19 14.36 -21.71
N ARG A 12 -16.36 15.57 -21.15
CA ARG A 12 -15.89 15.89 -19.78
C ARG A 12 -16.37 14.86 -18.75
N SER A 13 -17.62 14.41 -18.89
CA SER A 13 -18.21 13.36 -18.03
C SER A 13 -17.53 12.00 -18.16
N LEU A 14 -16.98 11.66 -19.33
CA LEU A 14 -16.24 10.42 -19.55
C LEU A 14 -14.80 10.55 -19.02
N LEU A 15 -14.17 11.73 -19.18
CA LEU A 15 -12.89 12.06 -18.56
C LEU A 15 -12.97 11.97 -17.04
N GLU A 16 -14.00 12.57 -16.45
CA GLU A 16 -14.25 12.54 -14.99
C GLU A 16 -14.50 11.10 -14.50
N LYS A 17 -15.19 10.29 -15.31
CA LYS A 17 -15.35 8.84 -15.06
C LYS A 17 -14.03 8.08 -15.20
N PHE A 18 -13.12 8.48 -16.09
CA PHE A 18 -11.82 7.84 -16.27
C PHE A 18 -10.83 8.24 -15.16
N ASP A 19 -10.87 9.50 -14.72
CA ASP A 19 -10.09 10.00 -13.58
C ASP A 19 -10.58 9.40 -12.26
N THR A 20 -11.89 9.19 -12.10
CA THR A 20 -12.43 8.43 -10.95
C THR A 20 -12.17 6.92 -11.04
N LEU A 21 -11.86 6.41 -12.24
CA LEU A 21 -11.31 5.08 -12.45
C LEU A 21 -9.78 5.05 -12.27
N SER A 22 -9.15 6.15 -11.81
CA SER A 22 -7.74 6.14 -11.41
C SER A 22 -7.51 4.90 -10.58
N CYS A 23 -6.78 3.99 -11.19
CA CYS A 23 -6.63 2.61 -10.75
C CYS A 23 -6.34 2.64 -9.26
N SER A 24 -7.30 2.10 -8.51
CA SER A 24 -7.27 1.89 -7.07
C SER A 24 -5.85 1.69 -6.57
N GLU A 25 -5.40 2.54 -5.62
CA GLU A 25 -4.23 2.35 -4.76
C GLU A 25 -3.37 1.16 -5.21
N GLU A 26 -2.30 1.35 -5.99
CA GLU A 26 -1.42 0.23 -6.37
C GLU A 26 -0.96 -0.50 -5.10
N ARG A 27 -1.63 -1.61 -4.77
CA ARG A 27 -1.33 -2.38 -3.57
C ARG A 27 -0.11 -3.23 -3.89
N ILE A 28 1.06 -2.69 -3.59
CA ILE A 28 2.33 -3.40 -3.74
C ILE A 28 2.38 -4.51 -2.68
N LEU A 29 2.19 -5.75 -3.13
CA LEU A 29 2.38 -6.93 -2.31
C LEU A 29 3.87 -7.25 -2.18
N ASN A 30 4.42 -7.07 -0.99
CA ASN A 30 5.80 -7.41 -0.67
C ASN A 30 5.85 -8.63 0.25
N VAL A 31 6.64 -9.64 -0.11
CA VAL A 31 6.93 -10.78 0.76
C VAL A 31 8.24 -10.53 1.50
N VAL A 32 8.15 -10.40 2.82
CA VAL A 32 9.31 -10.21 3.70
C VAL A 32 9.55 -11.45 4.54
N LYS A 33 10.81 -11.85 4.68
CA LYS A 33 11.22 -12.93 5.57
C LYS A 33 11.77 -12.34 6.85
N LEU A 34 11.07 -12.55 7.96
CA LEU A 34 11.50 -12.12 9.29
C LEU A 34 11.98 -13.30 10.11
N LYS A 35 13.11 -13.12 10.78
CA LYS A 35 13.58 -14.03 11.82
C LYS A 35 13.02 -13.56 13.16
N ARG A 36 12.46 -14.47 13.94
CA ARG A 36 12.00 -14.17 15.30
C ARG A 36 13.19 -13.80 16.19
N ASP A 37 12.95 -12.92 17.17
CA ASP A 37 13.94 -12.62 18.21
C ASP A 37 14.11 -13.80 19.18
N GLY A 38 15.01 -13.64 20.16
CA GLY A 38 15.26 -14.66 21.19
C GLY A 38 14.05 -14.99 22.07
N SER A 39 13.04 -14.13 22.09
CA SER A 39 11.76 -14.34 22.79
C SER A 39 10.66 -14.89 21.88
N GLY A 40 10.95 -15.11 20.60
CA GLY A 40 9.99 -15.62 19.61
C GLY A 40 9.11 -14.55 18.96
N ASN A 41 9.35 -13.27 19.23
CA ASN A 41 8.53 -12.16 18.72
C ASN A 41 9.06 -11.65 17.36
N LEU A 42 8.17 -10.98 16.61
CA LEU A 42 8.51 -10.29 15.34
C LEU A 42 8.69 -8.77 15.51
N GLY A 43 8.27 -8.22 16.65
CA GLY A 43 8.36 -6.78 16.91
C GLY A 43 7.36 -5.94 16.12
N ILE A 44 6.17 -6.46 15.84
CA ILE A 44 5.10 -5.76 15.10
C ILE A 44 3.84 -5.75 15.97
N GLN A 45 3.20 -4.59 16.07
CA GLN A 45 1.87 -4.45 16.65
C GLN A 45 0.86 -4.27 15.52
N ILE A 46 -0.22 -5.05 15.55
CA ILE A 46 -1.28 -5.01 14.55
C ILE A 46 -2.57 -4.46 15.15
N THR A 47 -3.38 -3.82 14.31
CA THR A 47 -4.70 -3.31 14.65
C THR A 47 -5.68 -3.68 13.55
N GLU A 48 -6.90 -4.01 13.95
CA GLU A 48 -8.02 -4.21 13.03
C GLU A 48 -8.49 -2.86 12.50
N GLY A 49 -8.49 -2.70 11.18
CA GLY A 49 -9.01 -1.53 10.51
C GLY A 49 -10.49 -1.68 10.15
N SER A 50 -11.12 -0.54 9.89
CA SER A 50 -12.57 -0.40 9.70
C SER A 50 -13.20 -1.22 8.56
N LYS A 51 -12.38 -1.86 7.73
CA LYS A 51 -12.81 -2.69 6.59
C LYS A 51 -12.40 -4.17 6.74
N GLY A 52 -12.11 -4.62 7.96
CA GLY A 52 -11.69 -6.01 8.24
C GLY A 52 -10.25 -6.32 7.80
N GLY A 53 -9.48 -5.30 7.43
CA GLY A 53 -8.06 -5.43 7.16
C GLY A 53 -7.24 -5.34 8.44
N LEU A 54 -6.14 -6.09 8.53
CA LEU A 54 -5.14 -5.91 9.57
C LEU A 54 -4.08 -4.92 9.11
N TYR A 55 -3.76 -3.95 9.98
CA TYR A 55 -2.78 -2.91 9.71
C TYR A 55 -1.71 -2.93 10.78
N VAL A 56 -0.48 -2.57 10.39
CA VAL A 56 0.60 -2.37 11.35
C VAL A 56 0.36 -1.05 12.08
N GLN A 57 0.11 -1.13 13.38
CA GLN A 57 -0.09 0.05 14.23
C GLN A 57 1.24 0.67 14.63
N ALA A 58 2.21 -0.18 14.99
CA ALA A 58 3.53 0.21 15.43
C ALA A 58 4.54 -0.92 15.22
N VAL A 59 5.81 -0.52 15.15
CA VAL A 59 6.95 -1.44 15.08
C VAL A 59 7.79 -1.22 16.32
N VAL A 60 8.16 -2.29 17.00
CA VAL A 60 8.96 -2.23 18.23
C VAL A 60 10.37 -1.76 17.87
N PRO A 61 10.88 -0.67 18.48
CA PRO A 61 12.24 -0.21 18.26
C PRO A 61 13.25 -1.33 18.61
N ASN A 62 14.25 -1.55 17.76
CA ASN A 62 15.21 -2.66 17.86
C ASN A 62 14.60 -4.07 17.76
N GLY A 63 13.31 -4.19 17.43
CA GLY A 63 12.68 -5.47 17.13
C GLY A 63 13.05 -5.98 15.73
N PRO A 64 12.78 -7.27 15.43
CA PRO A 64 13.14 -7.86 14.14
C PRO A 64 12.59 -7.11 12.92
N ALA A 65 11.35 -6.64 13.00
CA ALA A 65 10.73 -5.84 11.94
C ALA A 65 11.39 -4.47 11.76
N ALA A 66 11.82 -3.81 12.85
CA ALA A 66 12.56 -2.55 12.77
C ALA A 66 13.97 -2.74 12.19
N LEU A 67 14.66 -3.81 12.58
CA LEU A 67 16.00 -4.14 12.08
C LEU A 67 16.00 -4.46 10.58
N LEU A 68 14.91 -5.02 10.05
CA LEU A 68 14.76 -5.28 8.62
C LEU A 68 14.47 -4.01 7.82
N GLY A 69 13.90 -2.97 8.44
CA GLY A 69 13.63 -1.65 7.82
C GLY A 69 12.57 -1.65 6.71
N THR A 70 11.96 -2.80 6.40
CA THR A 70 10.96 -2.95 5.33
C THR A 70 9.52 -2.79 5.82
N ILE A 71 9.29 -2.82 7.14
CA ILE A 71 7.97 -2.65 7.74
C ILE A 71 7.98 -1.32 8.49
N ASN A 72 7.20 -0.36 8.00
CA ASN A 72 7.05 0.98 8.58
C ASN A 72 5.56 1.28 8.83
N ARG A 73 5.28 2.22 9.74
CA ARG A 73 3.93 2.73 10.04
C ARG A 73 3.48 3.73 8.98
#